data_AF-A0A7S3XKM4-F1
#
_entry.id   AF-A0A7S3XKM4-F1
#
_cell.length_a   1.000
_cell.length_b   1.000
_cell.length_c   1.000
_cell.angle_alpha   90.00
_cell.angle_beta   90.00
_cell.angle_gamma   90.00
#
_symmetry.space_group_name_H-M   'P 1'
#
loop_
_entity.id
_entity.type
_entity.pdbx_description
1 polymer ?
#
loop_
_entity_poly.entity_id
_entity_poly.type
_entity_poly.pdbx_seq_one_letter_code
_entity_poly.pdbx_strand_id
1 'polypeptide(L)'
;PKAHSPLKQTKKASLKSDDELIESCRGTSLHDMYMQAGELLDGLDDSIDEQSTALKEALGSLVEAGANELIRRAKFDAETTKQEQSAEKRKYREATRRAREECLMGWSLMYGDSSVMGQCSSTS
;
A
#
# COMPACT_ATOMS: atom_id res chain seq x y z
N PRO A 1 43.02 -4.82 13.24
CA PRO A 1 41.90 -5.13 12.31
C PRO A 1 40.56 -4.63 12.89
N LYS A 2 40.14 -3.40 12.51
CA LYS A 2 38.86 -2.83 12.93
C LYS A 2 37.74 -3.40 12.07
N ALA A 3 36.80 -4.09 12.71
CA ALA A 3 35.61 -4.62 12.06
C ALA A 3 34.67 -3.47 11.67
N HIS A 4 34.50 -3.25 10.37
CA HIS A 4 33.43 -2.40 9.86
C HIS A 4 32.10 -3.12 10.07
N SER A 5 31.25 -2.58 10.96
CA SER A 5 29.85 -2.97 11.04
C SER A 5 29.12 -2.46 9.80
N PRO A 6 28.29 -3.27 9.12
CA PRO A 6 27.45 -2.77 8.05
C PRO A 6 26.33 -1.94 8.67
N LEU A 7 26.35 -0.63 8.43
CA LEU A 7 25.22 0.24 8.71
C LEU A 7 24.00 -0.35 8.01
N LYS A 8 23.03 -0.83 8.80
CA LYS A 8 21.69 -1.14 8.33
C LYS A 8 21.10 0.15 7.76
N GLN A 9 21.17 0.31 6.45
CA GLN A 9 20.38 1.30 5.74
C GLN A 9 18.91 0.97 5.99
N THR A 10 18.32 1.64 6.97
CA THR A 10 16.88 1.71 7.11
C THR A 10 16.40 2.40 5.85
N LYS A 11 15.83 1.61 4.92
CA LYS A 11 15.10 2.14 3.78
C LYS A 11 13.96 2.97 4.37
N LYS A 12 14.20 4.29 4.53
CA LYS A 12 13.12 5.25 4.70
C LYS A 12 12.22 5.02 3.50
N ALA A 13 11.01 4.54 3.74
CA ALA A 13 9.97 4.56 2.73
C ALA A 13 9.95 6.01 2.24
N SER A 14 10.27 6.22 0.96
CA SER A 14 10.07 7.51 0.32
C SER A 14 8.59 7.81 0.49
N LEU A 15 8.29 8.73 1.41
CA LEU A 15 6.98 9.35 1.47
C LEU A 15 6.85 10.07 0.14
N LYS A 16 6.00 9.53 -0.74
CA LYS A 16 5.55 10.26 -1.93
C LYS A 16 5.07 11.64 -1.49
N SER A 17 5.39 12.68 -2.25
CA SER A 17 4.85 14.00 -1.97
C SER A 17 3.32 13.98 -2.08
N ASP A 18 2.66 14.93 -1.44
CA ASP A 18 1.20 15.03 -1.54
C ASP A 18 0.74 15.24 -2.99
N ASP A 19 1.51 15.97 -3.80
CA ASP A 19 1.28 16.12 -5.24
C ASP A 19 1.34 14.79 -6.00
N GLU A 20 2.34 13.94 -5.70
CA GLU A 20 2.45 12.60 -6.30
C GLU A 20 1.29 11.69 -5.88
N LEU A 21 0.79 11.86 -4.66
CA LEU A 21 -0.36 11.10 -4.18
C LEU A 21 -1.65 11.55 -4.87
N ILE A 22 -1.83 12.86 -5.03
CA ILE A 22 -2.95 13.44 -5.78
C ILE A 22 -2.92 12.96 -7.24
N GLU A 23 -1.78 13.05 -7.91
CA GLU A 23 -1.63 12.62 -9.30
C GLU A 23 -1.83 11.10 -9.46
N SER A 24 -1.52 10.30 -8.44
CA SER A 24 -1.81 8.86 -8.47
C SER A 24 -3.31 8.53 -8.52
N CYS A 25 -4.17 9.48 -8.17
CA CYS A 25 -5.63 9.37 -8.28
C CYS A 25 -6.18 9.86 -9.64
N ARG A 26 -5.32 10.17 -10.62
CA ARG A 26 -5.75 10.63 -11.95
C ARG A 26 -6.73 9.66 -12.60
N GLY A 27 -7.76 10.21 -13.25
CA GLY A 27 -8.82 9.45 -13.91
C GLY A 27 -9.95 9.02 -12.98
N THR A 28 -9.91 9.43 -11.71
CA THR A 28 -11.06 9.33 -10.81
C THR A 28 -11.89 10.60 -10.87
N SER A 29 -13.22 10.46 -10.72
CA SER A 29 -14.12 11.62 -10.70
C SER A 29 -13.79 12.64 -9.60
N LEU A 30 -13.26 12.18 -8.47
CA LEU A 30 -12.83 13.06 -7.38
C LEU A 30 -11.62 13.91 -7.78
N HIS A 31 -10.65 13.32 -8.47
CA HIS A 31 -9.49 14.04 -8.98
C HIS A 31 -9.91 15.10 -9.98
N ASP A 32 -10.82 14.77 -10.89
CA ASP A 32 -11.33 15.71 -11.90
C ASP A 32 -12.10 16.87 -11.26
N MET A 33 -12.89 16.61 -10.21
CA MET A 33 -13.57 17.65 -9.44
C MET A 33 -12.58 18.55 -8.68
N TYR A 34 -11.52 17.99 -8.10
CA TYR A 34 -10.47 18.75 -7.43
C TYR A 34 -9.77 19.70 -8.42
N MET A 35 -9.41 19.22 -9.61
CA MET A 35 -8.79 20.05 -10.65
C MET A 35 -9.72 21.17 -11.12
N GLN A 36 -10.98 20.87 -11.40
CA GLN A 36 -11.98 21.87 -11.79
C GLN A 36 -12.20 22.92 -10.70
N ALA A 37 -12.25 22.51 -9.43
CA ALA A 37 -12.40 23.45 -8.32
C ALA A 37 -11.18 24.37 -8.18
N GLY A 38 -9.97 23.87 -8.45
CA GLY A 38 -8.76 24.69 -8.53
C GLY A 38 -8.82 25.73 -9.66
N GLU A 39 -9.19 25.31 -10.87
CA GLU A 39 -9.34 26.22 -12.02
C GLU A 39 -10.40 27.31 -11.77
N LEU A 40 -11.51 26.94 -11.12
CA LEU A 40 -12.55 27.90 -10.73
C LEU A 40 -12.05 28.89 -9.67
N LEU A 41 -11.21 28.44 -8.74
CA LEU A 41 -10.62 29.28 -7.70
C LEU A 41 -9.63 30.28 -8.32
N ASP A 42 -8.79 29.83 -9.24
CA ASP A 42 -7.85 30.69 -9.97
C ASP A 42 -8.61 31.73 -10.81
N GLY A 43 -9.72 31.35 -11.44
CA GLY A 43 -10.55 32.25 -12.23
C GLY A 43 -11.33 33.28 -11.41
N LEU A 44 -11.53 33.05 -10.11
CA LEU A 44 -12.16 34.01 -9.21
C LEU A 44 -11.20 35.14 -8.82
N ASP A 45 -9.88 35.01 -9.04
CA ASP A 45 -8.90 35.93 -8.45
C ASP A 45 -9.13 37.40 -8.83
N ASP A 46 -9.74 37.64 -9.99
CA ASP A 46 -10.01 38.97 -10.56
C ASP A 46 -11.27 39.71 -10.04
N SER A 47 -12.19 39.07 -9.29
CA SER A 47 -13.41 39.72 -8.77
C SER A 47 -13.27 40.25 -7.33
N ILE A 48 -13.52 41.55 -7.13
CA ILE A 48 -13.26 42.31 -5.87
C ILE A 48 -14.54 42.56 -5.03
N ASP A 49 -15.68 41.94 -5.36
CA ASP A 49 -16.88 42.08 -4.51
C ASP A 49 -16.85 41.17 -3.26
N GLU A 50 -17.54 41.56 -2.18
CA GLU A 50 -17.56 40.80 -0.92
C GLU A 50 -18.15 39.38 -1.09
N GLN A 51 -19.02 39.19 -2.08
CA GLN A 51 -19.57 37.87 -2.40
C GLN A 51 -18.52 36.96 -3.05
N SER A 52 -17.66 37.50 -3.90
CA SER A 52 -16.50 36.84 -4.50
C SER A 52 -15.52 36.39 -3.43
N THR A 53 -15.25 37.22 -2.40
CA THR A 53 -14.37 36.83 -1.30
C THR A 53 -14.92 35.63 -0.52
N ALA A 54 -16.20 35.67 -0.15
CA ALA A 54 -16.84 34.56 0.55
C ALA A 54 -16.89 33.27 -0.30
N LEU A 55 -17.12 33.42 -1.61
CA LEU A 55 -17.11 32.30 -2.56
C LEU A 55 -15.70 31.71 -2.71
N LYS A 56 -14.66 32.55 -2.81
CA LYS A 56 -13.25 32.12 -2.83
C LYS A 56 -12.89 31.32 -1.59
N GLU A 57 -13.26 31.80 -0.40
CA GLU A 57 -12.98 31.10 0.86
C GLU A 57 -13.67 29.73 0.94
N ALA A 58 -14.96 29.68 0.55
CA ALA A 58 -15.71 28.43 0.51
C ALA A 58 -15.12 27.44 -0.51
N LEU A 59 -14.75 27.92 -1.71
CA LEU A 59 -14.17 27.09 -2.75
C LEU A 59 -12.74 26.63 -2.39
N GLY A 60 -11.92 27.50 -1.79
CA GLY A 60 -10.59 27.14 -1.29
C GLY A 60 -10.67 26.05 -0.22
N SER A 61 -11.63 26.16 0.71
CA SER A 61 -11.88 25.11 1.72
C SER A 61 -12.29 23.78 1.09
N LEU A 62 -13.07 23.82 0.01
CA LEU A 62 -13.47 22.63 -0.74
C LEU A 62 -12.29 21.99 -1.48
N VAL A 63 -11.42 22.81 -2.09
CA VAL A 63 -10.18 22.36 -2.76
C VAL A 63 -9.24 21.68 -1.75
N GLU A 64 -9.06 22.28 -0.56
CA GLU A 64 -8.25 21.70 0.51
C GLU A 64 -8.84 20.36 1.01
N ALA A 65 -10.15 20.30 1.21
CA ALA A 65 -10.83 19.05 1.57
C ALA A 65 -10.69 17.98 0.48
N GLY A 66 -10.77 18.36 -0.79
CA GLY A 66 -10.58 17.49 -1.94
C GLY A 66 -9.17 16.90 -2.01
N ALA A 67 -8.15 17.73 -1.85
CA ALA A 67 -6.75 17.30 -1.80
C ALA A 67 -6.52 16.29 -0.67
N ASN A 68 -7.01 16.59 0.54
CA ASN A 68 -6.88 15.71 1.70
C ASN A 68 -7.55 14.34 1.47
N GLU A 69 -8.72 14.30 0.85
CA GLU A 69 -9.42 13.07 0.52
C GLU A 69 -8.67 12.25 -0.54
N LEU A 70 -8.11 12.90 -1.57
CA LEU A 70 -7.28 12.23 -2.59
C LEU A 70 -6.04 11.60 -1.97
N ILE A 71 -5.33 12.35 -1.13
CA ILE A 71 -4.16 11.85 -0.38
C ILE A 71 -4.54 10.65 0.49
N ARG A 72 -5.67 10.73 1.19
CA ARG A 72 -6.18 9.64 2.04
C ARG A 72 -6.48 8.38 1.24
N ARG A 73 -7.12 8.52 0.07
CA ARG A 73 -7.39 7.39 -0.85
C ARG A 73 -6.10 6.78 -1.38
N ALA A 74 -5.18 7.59 -1.89
CA ALA A 74 -3.89 7.12 -2.39
C ALA A 74 -3.11 6.32 -1.34
N LYS A 75 -3.11 6.78 -0.08
CA LYS A 75 -2.49 6.06 1.05
C LYS A 75 -3.18 4.73 1.34
N PHE A 76 -4.51 4.70 1.30
CA PHE A 76 -5.30 3.48 1.49
C PHE A 76 -5.05 2.44 0.39
N ASP A 77 -5.05 2.86 -0.88
CA ASP A 77 -4.80 1.97 -2.02
C ASP A 77 -3.37 1.42 -2.00
N ALA A 78 -2.40 2.27 -1.64
CA ALA A 78 -1.01 1.85 -1.46
C ALA A 78 -0.84 0.82 -0.32
N GLU A 79 -1.65 0.88 0.73
CA GLU A 79 -1.60 -0.11 1.79
C GLU A 79 -2.32 -1.40 1.40
N THR A 80 -3.46 -1.29 0.71
CA THR A 80 -4.23 -2.44 0.21
C THR A 80 -3.38 -3.29 -0.72
N THR A 81 -2.70 -2.67 -1.69
CA THR A 81 -1.80 -3.35 -2.63
C THR A 81 -0.62 -4.04 -1.92
N LYS A 82 -0.02 -3.41 -0.91
CA LYS A 82 1.04 -4.07 -0.10
C LYS A 82 0.50 -5.27 0.66
N GLN A 83 -0.70 -5.17 1.22
CA GLN A 83 -1.34 -6.25 1.96
C GLN A 83 -1.62 -7.44 1.03
N GLU A 84 -2.14 -7.19 -0.17
CA GLU A 84 -2.36 -8.21 -1.20
C GLU A 84 -1.06 -8.91 -1.61
N GLN A 85 -0.01 -8.15 -1.91
CA GLN A 85 1.30 -8.71 -2.25
C GLN A 85 1.88 -9.56 -1.11
N SER A 86 1.70 -9.13 0.14
CA SER A 86 2.12 -9.89 1.31
C SER A 86 1.31 -11.18 1.47
N ALA A 87 0.00 -11.13 1.26
CA ALA A 87 -0.88 -12.30 1.29
C ALA A 87 -0.53 -13.30 0.18
N GLU A 88 -0.29 -12.83 -1.04
CA GLU A 88 0.15 -13.66 -2.17
C GLU A 88 1.49 -14.33 -1.89
N LYS A 89 2.46 -13.59 -1.34
CA LYS A 89 3.76 -14.14 -0.94
C LYS A 89 3.65 -15.22 0.14
N ARG A 90 2.66 -15.14 1.04
CA ARG A 90 2.37 -16.20 2.02
C ARG A 90 1.79 -17.43 1.34
N LYS A 91 0.81 -17.25 0.46
CA LYS A 91 0.21 -18.35 -0.33
C LYS A 91 1.27 -19.11 -1.13
N TYR A 92 2.18 -18.39 -1.80
CA TYR A 92 3.28 -19.01 -2.56
C TYR A 92 4.20 -19.87 -1.66
N ARG A 93 4.58 -19.35 -0.49
CA ARG A 93 5.42 -20.10 0.46
C ARG A 93 4.72 -21.34 1.00
N GLU A 94 3.43 -21.23 1.29
CA GLU A 94 2.65 -22.36 1.77
C GLU A 94 2.43 -23.42 0.69
N ALA A 95 2.14 -23.02 -0.55
CA ALA A 95 2.06 -23.94 -1.68
C ALA A 95 3.39 -24.68 -1.90
N THR A 96 4.52 -23.96 -1.83
CA THR A 96 5.86 -24.56 -1.92
C THR A 96 6.11 -25.55 -0.78
N ARG A 97 5.70 -25.21 0.45
CA ARG A 97 5.80 -26.11 1.61
C ARG A 97 4.98 -27.38 1.39
N ARG A 98 3.71 -27.27 1.00
CA ARG A 98 2.83 -28.42 0.74
C ARG A 98 3.36 -29.31 -0.38
N ALA A 99 3.82 -28.74 -1.49
CA ALA A 99 4.40 -29.51 -2.58
C ALA A 99 5.64 -30.31 -2.12
N ARG A 100 6.48 -29.74 -1.25
CA ARG A 100 7.63 -30.46 -0.67
C ARG A 100 7.18 -31.59 0.26
N GLU A 101 6.18 -31.36 1.10
CA GLU A 101 5.62 -32.38 1.98
C GLU A 101 5.00 -33.53 1.18
N GLU A 102 4.22 -33.23 0.14
CA GLU A 102 3.66 -34.23 -0.78
C GLU A 102 4.75 -35.05 -1.48
N CYS A 103 5.81 -34.41 -1.98
CA CYS A 103 6.95 -35.13 -2.57
C CYS A 103 7.63 -36.06 -1.55
N LEU A 104 7.84 -35.60 -0.32
CA LEU A 104 8.45 -36.42 0.75
C LEU A 104 7.55 -37.59 1.15
N MET A 105 6.24 -37.36 1.29
CA MET A 105 5.27 -38.44 1.58
C MET A 105 5.20 -39.45 0.44
N GLY A 106 5.15 -39.00 -0.82
CA GLY A 106 5.18 -39.86 -1.99
C GLY A 106 6.46 -40.69 -2.07
N TRP A 107 7.60 -40.09 -1.71
CA TRP A 107 8.87 -40.81 -1.56
C TRP A 107 8.80 -41.88 -0.46
N SER A 108 8.33 -41.53 0.74
CA SER A 108 8.18 -42.48 1.85
C SER A 108 7.23 -43.62 1.52
N LEU A 109 6.15 -43.36 0.77
CA LEU A 109 5.21 -44.39 0.32
C LEU A 109 5.83 -45.34 -0.70
N MET A 110 6.65 -44.83 -1.62
CA MET A 110 7.28 -45.59 -2.70
C MET A 110 8.48 -46.42 -2.25
N TYR A 111 9.28 -45.90 -1.32
CA TYR A 111 10.52 -46.54 -0.86
C TYR A 111 10.38 -47.21 0.52
N GLY A 112 9.16 -47.25 1.07
CA GLY A 112 8.82 -48.10 2.22
C GLY A 112 9.76 -47.91 3.42
N ASP A 113 10.14 -46.67 3.72
CA ASP A 113 11.08 -46.42 4.81
C ASP A 113 10.29 -46.38 6.14
N SER A 114 10.12 -47.56 6.75
CA SER A 114 9.44 -47.79 8.03
C SER A 114 10.21 -47.22 9.24
N SER A 115 10.91 -46.10 9.06
CA SER A 115 11.80 -45.48 10.05
C SER A 115 11.23 -44.18 10.65
N VAL A 116 10.18 -43.58 10.06
CA VAL A 116 9.63 -42.27 10.51
C VAL A 116 8.42 -42.39 11.45
N MET A 117 8.01 -43.60 11.84
CA MET A 117 6.91 -43.85 12.81
C MET A 117 7.41 -43.88 14.28
N GLY A 118 8.38 -43.04 14.64
CA GLY A 118 9.04 -43.12 15.93
C GLY A 118 9.42 -41.78 16.53
N GLN A 119 8.44 -40.90 16.80
CA GLN A 119 8.54 -39.84 17.82
C GLN A 119 7.21 -39.08 18.01
N CYS A 120 6.15 -39.79 18.40
CA CYS A 120 5.02 -39.19 19.10
C CYS A 120 4.76 -40.00 20.37
N SER A 121 5.59 -39.80 21.40
CA SER A 121 5.29 -40.22 22.77
C SER A 121 6.17 -39.44 23.74
N SER A 122 5.55 -38.95 24.80
CA SER A 122 6.13 -38.39 26.03
C SER A 122 6.29 -36.86 26.06
N THR A 123 5.20 -36.18 26.41
CA THR A 123 5.27 -35.18 27.48
C THR A 123 4.21 -35.55 28.52
N SER A 124 4.68 -36.19 29.60
CA SER A 124 4.00 -36.18 30.91
C SER A 124 4.31 -34.87 31.62
#